data_AF-A0A382WYA1-F1
#
_entry.id   AF-A0A382WYA1-F1
#
_cell.length_a   1.000
_cell.length_b   1.000
_cell.length_c   1.000
_cell.angle_alpha   90.00
_cell.angle_beta   90.00
_cell.angle_gamma   90.00
#
_symmetry.space_group_name_H-M   'P 1'
#
loop_
_entity.id
_entity.type
_entity.pdbx_description
1 polymer ?
#
loop_
_entity_poly.entity_id
_entity_poly.type
_entity_poly.pdbx_seq_one_letter_code
_entity_poly.pdbx_strand_id
1 'polypeptide(L)' 'MKTVTVYMGPRCSYCDAAKRLLTRNDIAYKEINIALEEGKMDEMLKKS' A
#
# COMPACT_ATOMS: atom_id res chain seq x y z
N MET A 1 -11.62 2.15 -14.59
CA MET A 1 -10.80 1.07 -13.99
C MET A 1 -10.27 1.58 -12.65
N LYS A 2 -10.39 0.83 -11.56
CA LYS A 2 -9.95 1.29 -10.22
C LYS A 2 -8.48 0.94 -10.03
N THR A 3 -7.64 1.96 -9.84
CA THR A 3 -6.23 1.77 -9.47
C THR A 3 -6.13 1.57 -7.97
N VAL A 4 -5.63 0.41 -7.54
CA VAL A 4 -5.36 0.11 -6.13
C VAL A 4 -3.95 0.53 -5.80
N THR A 5 -3.79 1.30 -4.72
CA THR A 5 -2.49 1.74 -4.22
C THR A 5 -2.33 1.24 -2.79
N VAL A 6 -1.29 0.48 -2.53
CA VAL A 6 -0.93 -0.08 -1.23
C VAL A 6 0.23 0.74 -0.67
N TYR A 7 -0.10 1.57 0.31
CA TYR A 7 0.91 2.24 1.14
C TYR A 7 1.43 1.24 2.16
N MET A 8 2.74 1.06 2.21
CA MET A 8 3.42 0.06 3.04
C MET A 8 4.62 0.67 3.73
N GLY A 9 4.96 0.17 4.91
CA GLY A 9 6.17 0.55 5.64
C GLY A 9 7.02 -0.67 6.02
N PRO A 10 8.31 -0.47 6.37
CA PRO A 10 9.19 -1.50 6.87
C PRO A 10 8.60 -2.07 8.16
N ARG A 11 8.52 -3.41 8.23
CA ARG A 11 7.90 -4.17 9.34
C ARG A 11 6.39 -3.94 9.53
N CYS A 12 5.63 -3.95 8.45
CA CYS A 12 4.16 -3.93 8.50
C CYS A 12 3.56 -5.29 8.12
N SER A 13 3.24 -6.12 9.11
CA SER A 13 2.65 -7.46 8.90
C SER A 13 1.29 -7.39 8.17
N TYR A 14 0.53 -6.32 8.41
CA TYR A 14 -0.76 -6.08 7.76
C TYR A 14 -0.60 -5.75 6.27
N CYS A 15 0.50 -5.10 5.90
CA CYS A 15 0.78 -4.74 4.52
C CYS A 15 1.06 -6.00 3.69
N ASP A 16 1.78 -6.98 4.26
CA ASP A 16 1.99 -8.29 3.62
C ASP A 16 0.68 -9.09 3.46
N ALA A 17 -0.21 -9.02 4.46
CA ALA A 17 -1.54 -9.63 4.36
C ALA A 17 -2.39 -8.99 3.25
N ALA A 18 -2.36 -7.65 3.13
CA ALA A 18 -3.08 -6.92 2.08
C ALA A 18 -2.56 -7.28 0.68
N LYS A 19 -1.23 -7.35 0.48
CA LYS A 19 -0.63 -7.81 -0.78
C LYS A 19 -1.09 -9.21 -1.15
N ARG A 20 -0.98 -10.15 -0.20
CA ARG A 20 -1.44 -11.54 -0.42
C ARG A 20 -2.90 -11.60 -0.84
N LEU A 21 -3.76 -10.78 -0.23
CA LEU A 21 -5.16 -10.70 -0.61
C LEU A 21 -5.33 -10.18 -2.04
N LEU A 22 -4.64 -9.10 -2.41
CA LEU A 22 -4.73 -8.51 -3.75
C LEU A 22 -4.19 -9.46 -4.83
N THR A 23 -3.04 -10.09 -4.59
CA THR A 23 -2.48 -11.12 -5.47
C THR A 23 -3.41 -12.32 -5.60
N ARG A 24 -4.05 -12.78 -4.52
CA ARG A 24 -5.04 -13.87 -4.57
C ARG A 24 -6.25 -13.53 -5.44
N ASN A 25 -6.64 -12.26 -5.48
CA ASN A 25 -7.79 -11.80 -6.26
C ASN A 25 -7.40 -11.35 -7.69
N ASP A 26 -6.14 -11.55 -8.10
CA ASP A 26 -5.61 -11.10 -9.39
C ASP A 26 -5.79 -9.59 -9.63
N ILE A 27 -5.73 -8.79 -8.56
CA ILE A 27 -5.90 -7.34 -8.61
C ILE A 27 -4.53 -6.70 -8.77
N ALA A 28 -4.32 -5.94 -9.85
CA ALA A 28 -3.14 -5.12 -10.01
C ALA A 28 -3.13 -3.97 -8.98
N TYR A 29 -2.04 -3.86 -8.23
CA TYR A 29 -1.84 -2.80 -7.24
C TYR A 29 -0.46 -2.15 -7.36
N LYS A 30 -0.38 -0.89 -6.94
CA LYS A 30 0.90 -0.16 -6.83
C LYS A 30 1.39 -0.20 -5.39
N GLU A 31 2.67 -0.44 -5.21
CA GLU A 31 3.33 -0.45 -3.89
C GLU A 31 4.03 0.89 -3.67
N ILE A 32 3.70 1.57 -2.58
CA ILE A 32 4.35 2.83 -2.16
C ILE A 32 4.94 2.63 -0.78
N ASN A 33 6.26 2.77 -0.65
CA ASN A 33 6.93 2.62 0.63
C ASN A 33 6.99 3.96 1.39
N ILE A 34 6.09 4.15 2.37
CA ILE A 34 5.96 5.39 3.14
C ILE A 34 7.14 5.70 4.07
N ALA A 35 8.03 4.74 4.31
CA ALA A 35 9.22 4.99 5.13
C ALA A 35 10.49 5.25 4.31
N LEU A 36 10.47 4.93 3.01
CA LEU A 36 11.52 5.36 2.10
C LEU A 36 11.19 6.73 1.48
N GLU A 37 9.92 7.00 1.26
CA GLU A 37 9.44 8.28 0.74
C GLU A 37 8.82 9.13 1.84
N GLU A 38 9.61 10.06 2.37
CA GLU A 38 9.12 11.10 3.29
C GLU A 38 8.00 11.92 2.64
N GLY A 39 6.89 12.12 3.36
CA GLY A 39 5.69 12.83 2.88
C GLY A 39 4.61 11.94 2.25
N LYS A 40 4.90 10.66 1.94
CA LYS A 40 3.86 9.70 1.50
C LYS A 40 2.92 9.29 2.63
N MET A 41 3.38 9.35 3.87
CA MET A 41 2.54 9.13 5.05
C MET A 41 1.45 10.21 5.18
N ASP A 42 1.79 11.49 4.99
CA ASP A 42 0.82 12.59 4.95
C ASP A 42 -0.16 12.46 3.79
N GLU A 43 0.30 12.00 2.61
CA GLU A 43 -0.56 11.71 1.47
C GLU A 43 -1.59 10.61 1.78
N MET A 44 -1.15 9.55 2.48
CA MET A 44 -2.02 8.47 2.94
C MET A 44 -3.05 8.99 3.95
N LEU A 45 -2.62 9.74 4.96
CA LEU A 45 -3.50 10.32 5.99
C LEU A 45 -4.54 11.28 5.41
N LYS A 46 -4.19 12.05 4.37
CA LYS A 46 -5.14 12.93 3.67
C LYS A 46 -6.15 12.18 2.79
N LYS A 47 -5.86 10.93 2.43
CA LYS A 47 -6.71 10.10 1.55
C LYS A 47 -7.49 9.02 2.30
N SER A 48 -7.24 8.81 3.59
CA SER A 48 -8.02 7.94 4.49
C SER A 48 -9.30 8.60 4.97
#